data_AF-A0A4Z2G0F1-F1
#
_entry.id   AF-A0A4Z2G0F1-F1
#
_cell.length_a   1.000
_cell.length_b   1.000
_cell.length_c   1.000
_cell.angle_alpha   90.00
_cell.angle_beta   90.00
_cell.angle_gamma   90.00
#
_symmetry.space_group_name_H-M   'P 1'
#
loop_
_entity.id
_entity.type
_entity.pdbx_description
1 polymer ?
#
loop_
_entity_poly.entity_id
_entity_poly.type
_entity_poly.pdbx_seq_one_letter_code
_entity_poly.pdbx_strand_id
1 'polypeptide(L)'
;MEVFSLHVDIMVPECSIIKLGPKSLQVPEFYSFSDAVDGNVVSFHYEQRSSLECSVHLSGRDTHLPAHGQLVTGEPEKATIRGDEPESFIPLRQQLDNKARAMCKSEDCLKGLKLVKLTRIPCDDFLLMGLRYQHIDPPSPDVDYIAIRLDLKDTRSGSTYQSEQAWIPVHIVGALSNQPPKPSFMSMFILEVDQFILTPLSTATLDTEDEETPKQLLVFNITKAPTDGFITHLSDHTRPISSFTWLDLNDMLIGYQPPNSSNTHRRNYEIM
;
A
#
# COMPACT_ATOMS: atom_id res chain seq x y z
N MET A 1 14.07 -25.61 -10.51
CA MET A 1 14.34 -24.36 -9.78
C MET A 1 14.37 -24.70 -8.31
N GLU A 2 15.46 -24.39 -7.60
CA GLU A 2 15.51 -24.53 -6.14
C GLU A 2 14.72 -23.37 -5.53
N VAL A 3 13.64 -23.68 -4.80
CA VAL A 3 12.87 -22.70 -4.03
C VAL A 3 13.54 -22.59 -2.67
N PHE A 4 14.19 -21.47 -2.40
CA PHE A 4 14.73 -21.15 -1.09
C PHE A 4 13.67 -20.41 -0.29
N SER A 5 13.13 -21.05 0.74
CA SER A 5 12.25 -20.39 1.71
C SER A 5 13.12 -19.70 2.75
N LEU A 6 13.28 -18.38 2.63
CA LEU A 6 13.93 -17.57 3.65
C LEU A 6 12.91 -17.31 4.77
N HIS A 7 13.09 -17.94 5.93
CA HIS A 7 12.38 -17.52 7.14
C HIS A 7 13.01 -16.21 7.62
N VAL A 8 12.29 -15.12 7.45
CA VAL A 8 12.68 -13.80 7.93
C VAL A 8 11.85 -13.51 9.17
N ASP A 9 12.48 -13.66 10.32
CA ASP A 9 11.88 -13.20 11.57
C ASP A 9 12.19 -11.71 11.74
N ILE A 10 11.16 -10.87 11.64
CA ILE A 10 11.28 -9.43 11.90
C ILE A 10 11.39 -9.25 13.41
N MET A 11 12.63 -9.20 13.91
CA MET A 11 12.89 -8.86 15.30
C MET A 11 12.93 -7.34 15.44
N VAL A 12 12.10 -6.79 16.33
CA VAL A 12 12.23 -5.38 16.73
C VAL A 12 13.59 -5.23 17.40
N PRO A 13 14.49 -4.36 16.90
CA PRO A 13 15.78 -4.16 17.55
C PRO A 13 15.54 -3.68 18.98
N GLU A 14 16.19 -4.30 19.97
CA GLU A 14 16.01 -3.94 21.39
C GLU A 14 16.34 -2.45 21.68
N CYS A 15 17.07 -1.80 20.76
CA CYS A 15 17.42 -0.38 20.79
C CYS A 15 16.95 0.36 19.52
N SER A 16 15.65 0.41 19.26
CA SER A 16 15.08 1.34 18.27
C SER A 16 15.00 2.76 18.83
N ILE A 17 15.43 3.75 18.04
CA ILE A 17 15.26 5.18 18.35
C ILE A 17 13.80 5.55 18.20
N ILE A 18 13.14 5.06 17.15
CA ILE A 18 11.73 5.37 16.89
C ILE A 18 10.88 4.33 17.62
N LYS A 19 9.93 4.80 18.42
CA LYS A 19 8.93 3.95 19.07
C LYS A 19 7.53 4.47 18.76
N LEU A 20 6.73 3.61 18.15
CA LEU A 20 5.30 3.85 17.99
C LEU A 20 4.64 3.80 19.38
N GLY A 21 3.83 4.81 19.66
CA GLY A 21 3.10 4.92 20.92
C GLY A 21 1.78 4.14 20.89
N PRO A 22 1.04 4.16 22.01
CA PRO A 22 -0.22 3.41 22.14
C PRO A 22 -1.39 4.01 21.35
N LYS A 23 -1.26 5.26 20.87
CA LYS A 23 -2.31 5.93 20.10
C LYS A 23 -2.08 5.69 18.60
N SER A 24 -3.00 4.98 17.96
CA SER A 24 -3.01 4.85 16.50
C SER A 24 -3.66 6.05 15.85
N LEU A 25 -3.14 6.49 14.70
CA LEU A 25 -3.80 7.53 13.91
C LEU A 25 -5.04 6.94 13.24
N GLN A 26 -6.17 7.63 13.37
CA GLN A 26 -7.43 7.18 12.80
C GLN A 26 -8.09 8.30 12.00
N VAL A 27 -8.53 7.98 10.79
CA VAL A 27 -9.37 8.82 9.94
C VAL A 27 -10.81 8.33 10.08
N PRO A 28 -11.75 9.13 10.62
CA PRO A 28 -13.08 8.65 10.98
C PRO A 28 -14.00 8.38 9.77
N GLU A 29 -13.74 9.03 8.64
CA GLU A 29 -14.54 8.93 7.41
C GLU A 29 -13.68 9.29 6.19
N PHE A 30 -14.08 8.88 4.99
CA PHE A 30 -13.38 9.25 3.76
C PHE A 30 -13.28 10.77 3.58
N TYR A 31 -12.13 11.22 3.05
CA TYR A 31 -11.77 12.62 2.84
C TYR A 31 -11.49 13.44 4.11
N SER A 32 -11.67 12.84 5.29
CA SER A 32 -11.42 13.49 6.57
C SER A 32 -9.94 13.41 6.99
N PHE A 33 -9.67 13.93 8.17
CA PHE A 33 -8.34 14.08 8.73
C PHE A 33 -8.13 13.08 9.87
N SER A 34 -6.88 12.67 10.05
CA SER A 34 -6.47 11.96 11.24
C SER A 34 -6.37 12.90 12.44
N ASP A 35 -6.25 12.28 13.61
CA ASP A 35 -5.63 12.93 14.77
C ASP A 35 -4.27 13.53 14.42
N ALA A 36 -3.84 14.51 15.22
CA ALA A 36 -2.50 15.06 15.08
C ALA A 36 -1.46 14.02 15.52
N VAL A 37 -0.36 13.95 14.78
CA VAL A 37 0.85 13.22 15.15
C VAL A 37 1.47 13.94 16.35
N ASP A 38 1.46 13.25 17.49
CA ASP A 38 1.97 13.75 18.76
C ASP A 38 2.85 12.68 19.44
N GLY A 39 3.38 13.00 20.63
CA GLY A 39 4.22 12.09 21.41
C GLY A 39 3.54 10.78 21.84
N ASN A 40 2.21 10.68 21.78
CA ASN A 40 1.47 9.45 22.06
C ASN A 40 1.34 8.56 20.81
N VAL A 41 1.53 9.13 19.62
CA VAL A 41 1.54 8.41 18.34
C VAL A 41 2.93 7.87 18.04
N VAL A 42 3.96 8.71 18.20
CA VAL A 42 5.36 8.32 17.97
C VAL A 42 6.28 9.08 18.93
N SER A 43 7.32 8.40 19.38
CA SER A 43 8.28 8.93 20.34
C SER A 43 9.70 8.57 19.94
N PHE A 44 10.64 9.44 20.26
CA PHE A 44 12.05 9.29 19.88
C PHE A 44 12.90 9.09 21.14
N HIS A 45 13.57 7.94 21.23
CA HIS A 45 14.34 7.51 22.38
C HIS A 45 15.83 7.44 22.02
N TYR A 46 16.59 8.45 22.43
CA TYR A 46 18.04 8.50 22.26
C TYR A 46 18.70 9.22 23.42
N GLU A 47 20.00 8.99 23.61
CA GLU A 47 20.77 9.69 24.63
C GLU A 47 20.96 11.15 24.19
N GLN A 48 20.27 12.07 24.85
CA GLN A 48 20.37 13.50 24.56
C GLN A 48 21.76 14.01 24.95
N ARG A 49 22.58 14.30 23.94
CA ARG A 49 23.89 14.97 24.09
C ARG A 49 23.80 16.33 23.41
N SER A 50 24.45 17.34 23.96
CA SER A 50 24.45 18.71 23.40
C SER A 50 25.06 18.80 21.99
N SER A 51 25.85 17.81 21.58
CA SER A 51 26.42 17.75 20.24
C SER A 51 25.53 17.05 19.22
N LEU A 52 24.42 16.42 19.61
CA LEU A 52 23.54 15.67 18.71
C LEU A 52 22.35 16.51 18.26
N GLU A 53 22.18 16.62 16.95
CA GLU A 53 21.02 17.21 16.28
C GLU A 53 20.09 16.09 15.80
N CYS A 54 18.83 16.12 16.21
CA CYS A 54 17.81 15.16 15.81
C CYS A 54 16.94 15.76 14.71
N SER A 55 16.90 15.14 13.53
CA SER A 55 16.02 15.55 12.44
C SER A 55 15.22 14.40 11.87
N VAL A 56 13.90 14.59 11.77
CA VAL A 56 12.95 13.71 11.09
C VAL A 56 12.82 14.16 9.64
N HIS A 57 12.83 13.18 8.75
CA HIS A 57 12.68 13.33 7.32
C HIS A 57 11.42 12.63 6.84
N LEU A 58 10.55 13.38 6.16
CA LEU A 58 9.36 12.82 5.52
C LEU A 58 9.78 12.19 4.19
N SER A 59 9.62 10.88 4.06
CA SER A 59 10.24 10.09 2.98
C SER A 59 9.32 9.90 1.75
N GLY A 60 8.36 10.80 1.53
CA GLY A 60 7.26 10.53 0.59
C GLY A 60 7.64 10.39 -0.89
N ARG A 61 8.74 11.00 -1.33
CA ARG A 61 9.21 10.84 -2.73
C ARG A 61 9.97 9.55 -2.98
N ASP A 62 10.63 9.02 -1.95
CA ASP A 62 11.48 7.82 -2.08
C ASP A 62 10.66 6.53 -1.86
N THR A 63 9.58 6.63 -1.08
CA THR A 63 8.80 5.47 -0.61
C THR A 63 7.44 5.32 -1.27
N HIS A 64 6.98 6.32 -2.03
CA HIS A 64 5.60 6.41 -2.53
C HIS A 64 4.53 6.36 -1.43
N LEU A 65 4.90 6.67 -0.18
CA LEU A 65 4.02 6.70 0.98
C LEU A 65 3.84 8.13 1.52
N PRO A 66 2.64 8.54 1.96
CA PRO A 66 1.41 7.75 1.98
C PRO A 66 0.84 7.51 0.58
N ALA A 67 0.19 6.36 0.38
CA ALA A 67 -0.29 5.95 -0.93
C ALA A 67 -1.65 6.58 -1.29
N HIS A 68 -2.53 6.77 -0.30
CA HIS A 68 -3.93 7.19 -0.51
C HIS A 68 -4.25 8.53 0.16
N GLY A 69 -3.24 9.24 0.65
CA GLY A 69 -3.42 10.48 1.40
C GLY A 69 -2.26 11.44 1.30
N GLN A 70 -2.43 12.58 1.96
CA GLN A 70 -1.46 13.65 2.01
C GLN A 70 -1.29 14.18 3.43
N LEU A 71 -0.11 14.72 3.72
CA LEU A 71 0.18 15.32 5.02
C LEU A 71 -0.14 16.82 5.01
N VAL A 72 -0.92 17.25 6.00
CA VAL A 72 -1.35 18.64 6.19
C VAL A 72 -1.08 19.11 7.61
N THR A 73 -0.97 20.42 7.80
CA THR A 73 -0.88 21.07 9.11
C THR A 73 -1.94 22.16 9.25
N GLY A 74 -2.22 22.52 10.49
CA GLY A 74 -3.22 23.53 10.85
C GLY A 74 -4.55 22.92 11.29
N GLU A 75 -5.57 23.77 11.42
CA GLU A 75 -6.91 23.35 11.78
C GLU A 75 -7.88 23.56 10.61
N PRO A 76 -8.70 22.55 10.28
CA PRO A 76 -9.73 22.71 9.26
C PRO A 76 -10.79 23.69 9.75
N GLU A 77 -11.15 24.65 8.90
CA GLU A 77 -12.31 25.51 9.14
C GLU A 77 -13.56 24.63 9.30
N LYS A 78 -14.26 24.79 10.42
CA LYS A 78 -15.49 24.05 10.75
C LYS A 78 -16.69 24.70 10.09
N ALA A 79 -17.63 23.89 9.61
CA ALA A 79 -18.89 24.39 9.08
C ALA A 79 -19.66 25.13 10.18
N THR A 80 -20.10 26.36 9.90
CA THR A 80 -20.88 27.19 10.83
C THR A 80 -22.37 26.96 10.66
N ILE A 81 -23.12 27.19 11.74
CA ILE A 81 -24.59 27.14 11.72
C ILE A 81 -25.10 28.32 10.89
N ARG A 82 -25.84 28.03 9.82
CA ARG A 82 -26.61 29.05 9.09
C ARG A 82 -28.04 29.05 9.61
N GLY A 83 -28.58 30.22 9.94
CA GLY A 83 -29.94 30.37 10.48
C GLY A 83 -31.06 29.88 9.57
N ASP A 84 -30.76 29.70 8.27
CA ASP A 84 -31.73 29.27 7.26
C ASP A 84 -31.72 27.74 7.02
N GLU A 85 -30.87 26.97 7.71
CA GLU A 85 -30.65 25.54 7.44
C GLU A 85 -30.73 24.70 8.72
N PRO A 86 -31.33 23.49 8.68
CA PRO A 86 -31.37 22.60 9.84
C PRO A 86 -29.95 22.13 10.24
N GLU A 87 -29.68 22.00 11.54
CA GLU A 87 -28.38 21.53 12.05
C GLU A 87 -27.99 20.13 11.55
N SER A 88 -28.96 19.32 11.12
CA SER A 88 -28.73 18.00 10.54
C SER A 88 -27.92 18.01 9.24
N PHE A 89 -27.81 19.16 8.56
CA PHE A 89 -27.02 19.28 7.32
C PHE A 89 -25.54 19.61 7.58
N ILE A 90 -25.15 19.98 8.80
CA ILE A 90 -23.77 20.35 9.14
C ILE A 90 -22.78 19.21 8.84
N PRO A 91 -23.03 17.94 9.22
CA PRO A 91 -22.10 16.85 8.92
C PRO A 91 -21.93 16.62 7.41
N LEU A 92 -23.03 16.65 6.65
CA LEU A 92 -23.01 16.45 5.20
C LEU A 92 -22.21 17.57 4.49
N ARG A 93 -22.39 18.81 4.94
CA ARG A 93 -21.64 19.96 4.41
C ARG A 93 -20.16 19.86 4.73
N GLN A 94 -19.84 19.46 5.96
CA GLN A 94 -18.45 19.26 6.37
C GLN A 94 -17.78 18.16 5.55
N GLN A 95 -18.48 17.07 5.25
CA GLN A 95 -18.00 16.01 4.37
C GLN A 95 -17.74 16.51 2.93
N LEU A 96 -18.63 17.36 2.38
CA LEU A 96 -18.45 17.98 1.06
C LEU A 96 -17.27 18.96 1.04
N ASP A 97 -17.11 19.77 2.09
CA ASP A 97 -15.97 20.69 2.22
C ASP A 97 -14.64 19.92 2.35
N ASN A 98 -14.63 18.82 3.11
CA ASN A 98 -13.48 17.93 3.24
C ASN A 98 -13.12 17.28 1.89
N LYS A 99 -14.13 16.79 1.15
CA LYS A 99 -13.93 16.28 -0.21
C LYS A 99 -13.37 17.35 -1.16
N ALA A 100 -13.88 18.57 -1.11
CA ALA A 100 -13.37 19.68 -1.92
C ALA A 100 -11.91 20.01 -1.58
N ARG A 101 -11.53 19.98 -0.30
CA ARG A 101 -10.13 20.15 0.14
C ARG A 101 -9.23 19.02 -0.36
N ALA A 102 -9.70 17.77 -0.29
CA ALA A 102 -8.95 16.60 -0.73
C ALA A 102 -8.65 16.62 -2.23
N MET A 103 -9.58 17.13 -3.05
CA MET A 103 -9.40 17.26 -4.50
C MET A 103 -8.58 18.47 -4.90
N CYS A 104 -8.00 19.19 -3.94
CA CYS A 104 -7.42 20.47 -4.25
C CYS A 104 -5.97 20.41 -4.72
N LYS A 105 -5.69 21.22 -5.75
CA LYS A 105 -4.38 21.32 -6.42
C LYS A 105 -3.55 22.53 -6.00
N SER A 106 -4.14 23.50 -5.30
CA SER A 106 -3.49 24.73 -4.80
C SER A 106 -3.61 24.81 -3.28
N GLU A 107 -2.81 25.64 -2.61
CA GLU A 107 -2.94 25.87 -1.17
C GLU A 107 -4.14 26.76 -0.81
N ASP A 108 -4.61 27.60 -1.74
CA ASP A 108 -5.63 28.62 -1.46
C ASP A 108 -7.00 28.04 -1.05
N CYS A 109 -7.31 26.84 -1.52
CA CYS A 109 -8.58 26.13 -1.26
C CYS A 109 -8.58 25.31 0.03
N LEU A 110 -7.43 25.16 0.69
CA LEU A 110 -7.29 24.28 1.86
C LEU A 110 -7.96 24.88 3.10
N LYS A 111 -8.30 26.19 3.05
CA LYS A 111 -9.13 26.91 4.03
C LYS A 111 -8.76 26.59 5.49
N GLY A 112 -7.61 27.13 5.91
CA GLY A 112 -7.05 26.97 7.26
C GLY A 112 -5.97 25.89 7.37
N LEU A 113 -5.86 25.02 6.36
CA LEU A 113 -4.83 23.98 6.28
C LEU A 113 -3.70 24.36 5.31
N LYS A 114 -2.54 23.77 5.52
CA LYS A 114 -1.37 23.90 4.63
C LYS A 114 -0.79 22.53 4.32
N LEU A 115 -0.35 22.34 3.07
CA LEU A 115 0.42 21.15 2.71
C LEU A 115 1.80 21.20 3.36
N VAL A 116 2.26 20.03 3.80
CA VAL A 116 3.59 19.90 4.39
C VAL A 116 4.63 19.90 3.28
N LYS A 117 5.35 21.03 3.15
CA LYS A 117 6.43 21.21 2.17
C LYS A 117 7.82 20.89 2.73
N LEU A 118 7.99 20.96 4.06
CA LEU A 118 9.29 20.68 4.69
C LEU A 118 9.55 19.19 4.71
N THR A 119 10.70 18.79 4.19
CA THR A 119 11.15 17.39 4.17
C THR A 119 12.11 17.05 5.30
N ARG A 120 12.66 18.05 6.01
CA ARG A 120 13.53 17.89 7.18
C ARG A 120 13.00 18.77 8.32
N ILE A 121 12.71 18.16 9.46
CA ILE A 121 12.02 18.79 10.58
C ILE A 121 12.73 18.38 11.88
N PRO A 122 13.04 19.30 12.81
CA PRO A 122 13.55 18.94 14.13
C PRO A 122 12.59 17.99 14.87
N CYS A 123 13.12 17.05 15.66
CA CYS A 123 12.30 16.03 16.31
C CYS A 123 11.23 16.60 17.24
N ASP A 124 11.53 17.66 17.99
CA ASP A 124 10.55 18.33 18.87
C ASP A 124 9.46 19.05 18.06
N ASP A 125 9.86 19.77 17.00
CA ASP A 125 8.94 20.48 16.11
C ASP A 125 8.00 19.52 15.38
N PHE A 126 8.49 18.34 15.00
CA PHE A 126 7.70 17.30 14.34
C PHE A 126 6.50 16.87 15.21
N LEU A 127 6.68 16.77 16.52
CA LEU A 127 5.63 16.39 17.47
C LEU A 127 4.69 17.56 17.83
N LEU A 128 5.11 18.81 17.60
CA LEU A 128 4.37 20.02 17.99
C LEU A 128 3.66 20.73 16.84
N MET A 129 4.06 20.46 15.59
CA MET A 129 3.52 21.15 14.41
C MET A 129 2.07 20.78 14.05
N GLY A 130 1.45 19.84 14.78
CA GLY A 130 0.08 19.41 14.53
C GLY A 130 -0.09 18.74 13.18
N LEU A 131 0.88 17.93 12.77
CA LEU A 131 0.87 17.18 11.52
C LEU A 131 -0.32 16.21 11.50
N ARG A 132 -1.10 16.20 10.42
CA ARG A 132 -2.26 15.32 10.23
C ARG A 132 -2.17 14.66 8.87
N TYR A 133 -2.71 13.45 8.78
CA TYR A 133 -2.98 12.79 7.52
C TYR A 133 -4.37 13.19 7.02
N GLN A 134 -4.49 13.53 5.75
CA GLN A 134 -5.77 13.70 5.06
C GLN A 134 -5.93 12.59 4.04
N HIS A 135 -7.01 11.83 4.15
CA HIS A 135 -7.37 10.84 3.14
C HIS A 135 -7.84 11.55 1.86
N ILE A 136 -7.40 11.13 0.68
CA ILE A 136 -7.80 11.81 -0.57
C ILE A 136 -8.35 10.87 -1.66
N ASP A 137 -8.10 9.57 -1.56
CA ASP A 137 -8.33 8.64 -2.67
C ASP A 137 -9.06 7.36 -2.24
N PRO A 138 -10.40 7.37 -2.11
CA PRO A 138 -11.21 6.16 -2.00
C PRO A 138 -11.55 5.59 -3.40
N PRO A 139 -11.62 4.25 -3.58
CA PRO A 139 -11.45 3.20 -2.57
C PRO A 139 -9.98 3.02 -2.15
N SER A 140 -9.77 2.66 -0.90
CA SER A 140 -8.46 2.45 -0.29
C SER A 140 -8.50 1.32 0.75
N PRO A 141 -7.35 0.72 1.08
CA PRO A 141 -7.24 -0.21 2.20
C PRO A 141 -7.52 0.49 3.53
N ASP A 142 -7.83 -0.30 4.56
CA ASP A 142 -8.09 0.18 5.93
C ASP A 142 -6.87 0.71 6.67
N VAL A 143 -5.67 0.55 6.10
CA VAL A 143 -4.41 1.08 6.64
C VAL A 143 -3.57 1.71 5.53
N ASP A 144 -3.14 2.95 5.74
CA ASP A 144 -2.09 3.62 4.99
C ASP A 144 -0.91 3.95 5.94
N TYR A 145 0.22 4.42 5.41
CA TYR A 145 1.44 4.61 6.18
C TYR A 145 2.09 5.97 5.95
N ILE A 146 2.53 6.61 7.03
CA ILE A 146 3.40 7.79 6.97
C ILE A 146 4.84 7.31 7.11
N ALA A 147 5.62 7.39 6.03
CA ALA A 147 7.03 7.01 6.04
C ALA A 147 7.92 8.14 6.58
N ILE A 148 8.61 7.85 7.68
CA ILE A 148 9.57 8.75 8.31
C ILE A 148 10.96 8.13 8.38
N ARG A 149 11.98 8.97 8.30
CA ARG A 149 13.38 8.62 8.60
C ARG A 149 13.91 9.58 9.65
N LEU A 150 14.45 9.07 10.74
CA LEU A 150 15.09 9.88 11.77
C LEU A 150 16.61 9.77 11.61
N ASP A 151 17.26 10.94 11.55
CA ASP A 151 18.72 11.05 11.52
C ASP A 151 19.21 11.78 12.78
N LEU A 152 20.11 11.13 13.52
CA LEU A 152 20.89 11.74 14.59
C LEU A 152 22.25 12.16 14.04
N LYS A 153 22.54 13.45 14.02
CA LYS A 153 23.77 14.00 13.46
C LYS A 153 24.63 14.63 14.55
N ASP A 154 25.91 14.27 14.61
CA ASP A 154 26.84 14.99 15.48
C ASP A 154 27.22 16.32 14.83
N THR A 155 26.84 17.42 15.47
CA THR A 155 27.11 18.80 15.04
C THR A 155 28.61 19.12 14.96
N ARG A 156 29.45 18.44 15.74
CA ARG A 156 30.90 18.71 15.78
C ARG A 156 31.63 18.09 14.58
N SER A 157 31.29 16.84 14.24
CA SER A 157 31.91 16.12 13.11
C SER A 157 31.12 16.26 11.81
N GLY A 158 29.85 16.64 11.89
CA GLY A 158 28.92 16.61 10.77
C GLY A 158 28.53 15.20 10.32
N SER A 159 28.96 14.15 11.03
CA SER A 159 28.66 12.76 10.68
C SER A 159 27.31 12.31 11.23
N THR A 160 26.57 11.54 10.46
CA THR A 160 25.38 10.83 10.95
C THR A 160 25.83 9.78 11.96
N TYR A 161 25.39 9.94 13.21
CA TYR A 161 25.65 9.01 14.30
C TYR A 161 24.79 7.76 14.16
N GLN A 162 23.50 7.96 13.87
CA GLN A 162 22.53 6.88 13.67
C GLN A 162 21.39 7.35 12.76
N SER A 163 20.83 6.44 11.97
CA SER A 163 19.70 6.67 11.09
C SER A 163 18.73 5.49 11.17
N GLU A 164 17.44 5.77 11.30
CA GLU A 164 16.38 4.75 11.42
C GLU A 164 15.16 5.14 10.59
N GLN A 165 14.49 4.16 10.00
CA GLN A 165 13.26 4.36 9.23
C GLN A 165 12.10 3.68 9.93
N ALA A 166 10.95 4.34 9.94
CA ALA A 166 9.71 3.80 10.51
C ALA A 166 8.50 4.22 9.67
N TRP A 167 7.46 3.39 9.75
CA TRP A 167 6.18 3.64 9.10
C TRP A 167 5.12 3.79 10.17
N ILE A 168 4.52 4.97 10.26
CA ILE A 168 3.43 5.23 11.22
C ILE A 168 2.13 4.79 10.55
N PRO A 169 1.40 3.79 11.10
CA PRO A 169 0.14 3.34 10.52
C PRO A 169 -0.96 4.37 10.72
N VAL A 170 -1.78 4.55 9.69
CA VAL A 170 -2.98 5.38 9.67
C VAL A 170 -4.16 4.51 9.33
N HIS A 171 -5.08 4.33 10.28
CA HIS A 171 -6.27 3.52 10.09
C HIS A 171 -7.40 4.35 9.48
N ILE A 172 -8.00 3.89 8.39
CA ILE A 172 -9.09 4.57 7.69
C ILE A 172 -10.38 3.83 8.03
N VAL A 173 -11.28 4.49 8.78
CA VAL A 173 -12.55 3.89 9.21
C VAL A 173 -13.51 3.81 8.02
N GLY A 174 -14.11 2.64 7.84
CA GLY A 174 -15.05 2.37 6.75
C GLY A 174 -14.40 1.98 5.42
N ALA A 175 -13.06 1.96 5.37
CA ALA A 175 -12.31 1.34 4.28
C ALA A 175 -12.32 -0.19 4.36
N LEU A 176 -11.99 -0.85 3.25
CA LEU A 176 -11.95 -2.31 3.16
C LEU A 176 -10.65 -2.82 3.80
N SER A 177 -10.76 -3.84 4.64
CA SER A 177 -9.56 -4.49 5.17
C SER A 177 -8.85 -5.26 4.08
N ASN A 178 -7.52 -5.15 4.08
CA ASN A 178 -6.65 -5.77 3.09
C ASN A 178 -6.97 -7.25 2.94
N GLN A 179 -7.35 -7.66 1.74
CA GLN A 179 -7.77 -9.02 1.43
C GLN A 179 -6.80 -9.66 0.43
N PRO A 180 -6.58 -10.98 0.50
CA PRO A 180 -5.82 -11.65 -0.54
C PRO A 180 -6.56 -11.52 -1.89
N PRO A 181 -5.83 -11.44 -3.02
CA PRO A 181 -6.42 -11.48 -4.35
C PRO A 181 -7.39 -12.64 -4.50
N LYS A 182 -8.55 -12.39 -5.11
CA LYS A 182 -9.60 -13.40 -5.28
C LYS A 182 -9.69 -13.87 -6.72
N PRO A 183 -10.06 -15.13 -6.97
CA PRO A 183 -10.38 -15.57 -8.32
C PRO A 183 -11.55 -14.75 -8.90
N SER A 184 -11.42 -14.30 -10.15
CA SER A 184 -12.49 -13.55 -10.82
C SER A 184 -13.71 -14.45 -11.05
N PHE A 185 -14.90 -13.91 -10.82
CA PHE A 185 -16.14 -14.65 -11.04
C PHE A 185 -16.40 -15.02 -12.51
N MET A 186 -15.84 -14.25 -13.46
CA MET A 186 -16.10 -14.45 -14.89
C MET A 186 -15.24 -15.56 -15.52
N SER A 187 -14.22 -16.05 -14.83
CA SER A 187 -13.32 -17.07 -15.36
C SER A 187 -13.83 -18.48 -15.11
N MET A 188 -13.59 -19.38 -16.06
CA MET A 188 -14.08 -20.76 -15.97
C MET A 188 -13.24 -21.65 -15.07
N PHE A 189 -11.97 -21.28 -14.81
CA PHE A 189 -10.99 -22.08 -14.06
C PHE A 189 -10.81 -23.51 -14.60
N ILE A 190 -11.17 -23.73 -15.87
CA ILE A 190 -11.07 -25.00 -16.57
C ILE A 190 -10.39 -24.75 -17.89
N LEU A 191 -9.26 -25.43 -18.11
CA LEU A 191 -8.58 -25.48 -19.40
C LEU A 191 -8.87 -26.81 -20.08
N GLU A 192 -9.62 -26.74 -21.19
CA GLU A 192 -9.77 -27.88 -22.10
C GLU A 192 -8.52 -28.00 -22.96
N VAL A 193 -7.89 -29.17 -22.96
CA VAL A 193 -6.66 -29.40 -23.71
C VAL A 193 -6.83 -30.52 -24.73
N ASP A 194 -6.13 -30.38 -25.85
CA ASP A 194 -6.01 -31.42 -26.85
C ASP A 194 -4.61 -32.04 -26.82
N GLN A 195 -4.52 -33.29 -27.27
CA GLN A 195 -3.25 -33.99 -27.33
C GLN A 195 -2.32 -33.33 -28.35
N PHE A 196 -1.06 -33.16 -27.99
CA PHE A 196 0.01 -32.61 -28.83
C PHE A 196 -0.19 -31.14 -29.26
N ILE A 197 -1.25 -30.47 -28.80
CA ILE A 197 -1.54 -29.07 -29.11
C ILE A 197 -1.21 -28.22 -27.89
N LEU A 198 -0.26 -27.29 -28.06
CA LEU A 198 -0.03 -26.24 -27.07
C LEU A 198 -1.30 -25.39 -26.96
N THR A 199 -1.87 -25.33 -25.77
CA THR A 199 -3.12 -24.62 -25.52
C THR A 199 -2.83 -23.33 -24.72
N PRO A 200 -3.04 -22.14 -25.30
CA PRO A 200 -2.80 -20.88 -24.58
C PRO A 200 -3.81 -20.68 -23.46
N LEU A 201 -3.37 -20.08 -22.36
CA LEU A 201 -4.22 -19.61 -21.27
C LEU A 201 -4.66 -18.18 -21.59
N SER A 202 -5.90 -17.86 -21.22
CA SER A 202 -6.48 -16.52 -21.37
C SER A 202 -7.19 -16.10 -20.09
N THR A 203 -7.53 -14.82 -19.99
CA THR A 203 -8.32 -14.27 -18.87
C THR A 203 -9.71 -14.92 -18.71
N ALA A 204 -10.27 -15.48 -19.79
CA ALA A 204 -11.50 -16.27 -19.71
C ALA A 204 -11.31 -17.62 -18.99
N THR A 205 -10.10 -18.17 -19.03
CA THR A 205 -9.76 -19.44 -18.38
C THR A 205 -9.35 -19.22 -16.93
N LEU A 206 -8.52 -18.20 -16.68
CA LEU A 206 -8.00 -17.83 -15.37
C LEU A 206 -7.96 -16.30 -15.27
N ASP A 207 -8.55 -15.71 -14.25
CA ASP A 207 -8.36 -14.31 -13.91
C ASP A 207 -8.53 -14.14 -12.40
N THR A 208 -8.00 -13.05 -11.87
CA THR A 208 -8.09 -12.68 -10.47
C THR A 208 -8.42 -11.19 -10.36
N GLU A 209 -9.17 -10.86 -9.33
CA GLU A 209 -9.53 -9.50 -8.98
C GLU A 209 -8.98 -9.21 -7.58
N ASP A 210 -8.35 -8.05 -7.47
CA ASP A 210 -7.94 -7.47 -6.22
C ASP A 210 -8.34 -5.99 -6.28
N GLU A 211 -9.03 -5.53 -5.23
CA GLU A 211 -9.49 -4.14 -5.13
C GLU A 211 -8.35 -3.21 -4.70
N GLU A 212 -7.33 -3.76 -4.04
CA GLU A 212 -6.22 -3.02 -3.47
C GLU A 212 -5.03 -2.94 -4.43
N THR A 213 -4.75 -4.03 -5.16
CA THR A 213 -3.63 -4.10 -6.10
C THR A 213 -4.09 -3.91 -7.56
N PRO A 214 -3.52 -2.96 -8.30
CA PRO A 214 -3.75 -2.84 -9.74
C PRO A 214 -3.48 -4.17 -10.47
N LYS A 215 -4.40 -4.62 -11.35
CA LYS A 215 -4.29 -5.92 -12.06
C LYS A 215 -2.91 -6.18 -12.67
N GLN A 216 -2.27 -5.16 -13.24
CA GLN A 216 -0.97 -5.26 -13.91
C GLN A 216 0.18 -5.69 -12.99
N LEU A 217 0.03 -5.51 -11.68
CA LEU A 217 1.01 -5.89 -10.66
C LEU A 217 0.75 -7.27 -10.06
N LEU A 218 -0.35 -7.94 -10.43
CA LEU A 218 -0.68 -9.27 -9.94
C LEU A 218 0.27 -10.32 -10.53
N VAL A 219 0.73 -11.21 -9.65
CA VAL A 219 1.63 -12.32 -9.98
C VAL A 219 0.95 -13.62 -9.63
N PHE A 220 0.84 -14.51 -10.61
CA PHE A 220 0.32 -15.86 -10.45
C PHE A 220 1.47 -16.81 -10.13
N ASN A 221 1.37 -17.52 -9.01
CA ASN A 221 2.30 -18.58 -8.64
C ASN A 221 1.66 -19.96 -8.85
N ILE A 222 2.34 -20.82 -9.60
CA ILE A 222 1.90 -22.18 -9.87
C ILE A 222 2.31 -23.06 -8.69
N THR A 223 1.35 -23.30 -7.78
CA THR A 223 1.61 -24.10 -6.56
C THR A 223 1.56 -25.60 -6.84
N LYS A 224 0.77 -26.02 -7.83
CA LYS A 224 0.62 -27.41 -8.26
C LYS A 224 0.78 -27.49 -9.77
N ALA A 225 1.87 -28.12 -10.21
CA ALA A 225 2.07 -28.39 -11.63
C ALA A 225 1.06 -29.44 -12.13
N PRO A 226 0.67 -29.40 -13.42
CA PRO A 226 -0.09 -30.48 -14.04
C PRO A 226 0.62 -31.82 -13.87
N THR A 227 -0.15 -32.90 -13.67
CA THR A 227 0.42 -34.26 -13.51
C THR A 227 1.12 -34.75 -14.78
N ASP A 228 0.60 -34.34 -15.93
CA ASP A 228 1.11 -34.68 -17.26
C ASP A 228 1.26 -33.38 -18.05
N GLY A 229 2.44 -33.13 -18.63
CA GLY A 229 2.76 -31.86 -19.31
C GLY A 229 3.24 -30.76 -18.35
N PHE A 230 3.25 -29.52 -18.80
CA PHE A 230 3.66 -28.37 -17.98
C PHE A 230 3.10 -27.04 -18.51
N ILE A 231 3.02 -26.03 -17.64
CA ILE A 231 2.72 -24.65 -18.03
C ILE A 231 4.03 -23.98 -18.46
N THR A 232 3.99 -23.23 -19.56
CA THR A 232 5.16 -22.63 -20.21
C THR A 232 4.85 -21.21 -20.68
N HIS A 233 5.89 -20.39 -20.84
CA HIS A 233 5.81 -19.11 -21.53
C HIS A 233 6.05 -19.31 -23.04
N LEU A 234 5.35 -18.59 -23.93
CA LEU A 234 5.44 -18.81 -25.38
C LEU A 234 6.79 -18.43 -25.98
N SER A 235 7.49 -17.45 -25.41
CA SER A 235 8.87 -17.11 -25.79
C SER A 235 9.86 -18.27 -25.63
N ASP A 236 9.62 -19.19 -24.71
CA ASP A 236 10.37 -20.45 -24.58
C ASP A 236 9.40 -21.57 -24.14
N HIS A 237 8.70 -22.14 -25.12
CA HIS A 237 7.68 -23.18 -24.93
C HIS A 237 8.26 -24.55 -24.53
N THR A 238 9.58 -24.66 -24.36
CA THR A 238 10.26 -25.92 -24.03
C THR A 238 10.50 -26.11 -22.54
N ARG A 239 10.20 -25.10 -21.71
CA ARG A 239 10.57 -25.09 -20.29
C ARG A 239 9.38 -24.76 -19.39
N PRO A 240 9.21 -25.49 -18.27
CA PRO A 240 8.20 -25.15 -17.30
C PRO A 240 8.50 -23.82 -16.62
N ILE A 241 7.44 -23.05 -16.36
CA ILE A 241 7.49 -21.85 -15.51
C ILE A 241 6.84 -22.13 -14.16
N SER A 242 7.26 -21.41 -13.12
CA SER A 242 6.69 -21.50 -11.76
C SER A 242 5.79 -20.32 -11.43
N SER A 243 5.87 -19.22 -12.19
CA SER A 243 5.07 -18.03 -12.00
C SER A 243 4.99 -17.21 -13.30
N PHE A 244 3.99 -16.35 -13.39
CA PHE A 244 3.80 -15.39 -14.48
C PHE A 244 2.98 -14.19 -13.99
N THR A 245 3.05 -13.07 -14.71
CA THR A 245 2.28 -11.86 -14.37
C THR A 245 0.90 -11.87 -15.03
N TRP A 246 -0.01 -11.06 -14.53
CA TRP A 246 -1.30 -10.84 -15.19
C TRP A 246 -1.14 -10.30 -16.61
N LEU A 247 -0.11 -9.48 -16.87
CA LEU A 247 0.19 -8.98 -18.21
C LEU A 247 0.54 -10.13 -19.17
N ASP A 248 1.37 -11.08 -18.75
CA ASP A 248 1.71 -12.25 -19.57
C ASP A 248 0.47 -13.07 -19.94
N LEU A 249 -0.48 -13.20 -19.00
CA LEU A 249 -1.76 -13.88 -19.21
C LEU A 249 -2.68 -13.12 -20.15
N ASN A 250 -2.81 -11.80 -19.97
CA ASN A 250 -3.61 -10.92 -20.81
C ASN A 250 -3.10 -10.87 -22.25
N ASP A 251 -1.78 -10.91 -22.43
CA ASP A 251 -1.12 -10.89 -23.73
C ASP A 251 -1.05 -12.30 -24.38
N MET A 252 -1.70 -13.30 -23.77
CA MET A 252 -1.77 -14.69 -24.23
C MET A 252 -0.38 -15.33 -24.40
N LEU A 253 0.58 -14.95 -23.56
CA LEU A 253 1.96 -15.45 -23.58
C LEU A 253 2.17 -16.70 -22.72
N ILE A 254 1.14 -17.17 -22.03
CA ILE A 254 1.18 -18.35 -21.18
C ILE A 254 0.39 -19.48 -21.83
N GLY A 255 0.91 -20.70 -21.79
CA GLY A 255 0.26 -21.87 -22.37
C GLY A 255 0.56 -23.16 -21.62
N TYR A 256 -0.31 -24.15 -21.81
CA TYR A 256 -0.08 -25.51 -21.39
C TYR A 256 0.52 -26.33 -22.54
N GLN A 257 1.66 -26.96 -22.27
CA GLN A 257 2.33 -27.90 -23.16
C GLN A 257 1.96 -29.35 -22.76
N PRO A 258 1.23 -30.09 -23.59
CA PRO A 258 0.93 -31.50 -23.32
C PRO A 258 2.19 -32.38 -23.45
N PRO A 259 2.20 -33.56 -22.81
CA PRO A 259 3.29 -34.52 -22.96
C PRO A 259 3.33 -35.09 -24.39
N ASN A 260 4.50 -35.61 -24.77
CA ASN A 260 4.69 -36.27 -26.08
C ASN A 260 4.09 -37.70 -26.15
N SER A 261 3.33 -38.14 -25.14
CA SER A 261 2.66 -39.43 -25.10
C SER A 261 1.17 -39.30 -25.40
N SER A 262 0.63 -40.25 -26.17
CA SER A 262 -0.81 -40.31 -26.44
C SER A 262 -1.58 -40.88 -25.25
N ASN A 263 -2.79 -40.37 -25.05
CA ASN A 263 -3.75 -40.84 -24.05
C ASN A 263 -5.10 -41.15 -24.74
N THR A 264 -5.89 -42.07 -24.20
CA THR A 264 -7.16 -42.48 -24.84
C THR A 264 -8.36 -41.59 -24.50
N HIS A 265 -8.24 -40.67 -23.54
CA HIS A 265 -9.34 -39.82 -23.04
C HIS A 265 -9.03 -38.33 -23.17
N ARG A 266 -10.03 -37.51 -23.50
CA ARG A 266 -9.97 -36.03 -23.45
C ARG A 266 -9.87 -35.58 -21.99
N ARG A 267 -9.06 -34.56 -21.72
CA ARG A 267 -8.74 -34.13 -20.35
C ARG A 267 -9.04 -32.65 -20.17
N ASN A 268 -9.58 -32.34 -19.00
CA ASN A 268 -9.83 -30.98 -18.53
C ASN A 268 -8.95 -30.78 -17.30
N TYR A 269 -8.25 -29.65 -17.22
CA TYR A 269 -7.47 -29.29 -16.05
C TYR A 269 -8.17 -28.17 -15.28
N GLU A 270 -8.41 -28.41 -13.99
CA GLU A 270 -8.81 -27.36 -13.05
C GLU A 270 -7.60 -26.48 -12.75
N ILE A 271 -7.78 -25.17 -12.88
CA ILE A 271 -6.78 -24.16 -12.57
C ILE A 271 -7.23 -23.47 -11.27
N MET A 272 -6.67 -23.91 -10.14
CA MET A 272 -6.90 -23.32 -8.80
C MET A 272 -5.60 -22.89 -8.14
#